data_AF-A0A7Y5BLF3-F1
#
_entry.id   AF-A0A7Y5BLF3-F1
#
_cell.length_a   1.000
_cell.length_b   1.000
_cell.length_c   1.000
_cell.angle_alpha   90.00
_cell.angle_beta   90.00
_cell.angle_gamma   90.00
#
_symmetry.space_group_name_H-M   'P 1'
#
loop_
_entity.id
_entity.type
_entity.pdbx_description
1 polymer ?
#
loop_
_entity_poly.entity_id
_entity_poly.type
_entity_poly.pdbx_seq_one_letter_code
_entity_poly.pdbx_strand_id
1 'polypeptide(L)'
;MEPASISDHPQNLIKKAKYSFLSSAVIYGANASGKSNLLRGVNTMKRIVVENFDKRSVSEIPYDPFLLNTRTSNEPTFYEVVFLVEKIKYRYGFEADINSIHSEWLFATEKKTEKPLFLRVPEGIEVMRNFPEGKDLEEKTRDN
;
A
#
# COMPACT_ATOMS: atom_id res chain seq x y z
N MET A 1 -3.55 27.31 -12.05
CA MET A 1 -4.50 26.40 -11.38
C MET A 1 -4.22 26.50 -9.90
N GLU A 2 -5.13 27.07 -9.13
CA GLU A 2 -4.95 27.26 -7.68
C GLU A 2 -5.41 25.99 -6.93
N PRO A 3 -4.78 25.65 -5.79
CA PRO A 3 -5.29 24.59 -4.92
C PRO A 3 -6.64 25.00 -4.34
N ALA A 4 -7.68 24.22 -4.62
CA ALA A 4 -9.03 24.42 -4.12
C ALA A 4 -9.45 23.26 -3.21
N SER A 5 -10.33 23.52 -2.25
CA SER A 5 -10.90 22.49 -1.40
C SER A 5 -11.80 21.56 -2.22
N ILE A 6 -11.92 20.30 -1.79
CA ILE A 6 -12.83 19.33 -2.40
C ILE A 6 -14.30 19.82 -2.39
N SER A 7 -14.63 20.72 -1.46
CA SER A 7 -15.95 21.34 -1.31
C SER A 7 -16.25 22.41 -2.37
N ASP A 8 -15.22 23.01 -2.98
CA ASP A 8 -15.36 24.19 -3.83
C ASP A 8 -15.84 23.83 -5.26
N HIS A 9 -15.65 22.57 -5.66
CA HIS A 9 -15.98 22.07 -6.99
C HIS A 9 -16.70 20.71 -6.95
N PRO A 10 -17.93 20.65 -6.42
CA PRO A 10 -18.67 19.39 -6.25
C PRO A 10 -18.96 18.66 -7.56
N GLN A 11 -18.99 19.37 -8.70
CA GLN A 11 -19.18 18.81 -10.03
C GLN A 11 -17.99 17.95 -10.50
N ASN A 12 -16.81 18.11 -9.90
CA ASN A 12 -15.60 17.36 -10.27
C ASN A 12 -15.39 16.11 -9.39
N LEU A 13 -16.35 15.81 -8.50
CA LEU A 13 -16.28 14.71 -7.57
C LEU A 13 -16.94 13.44 -8.10
N ILE A 14 -16.23 12.33 -7.98
CA ILE A 14 -16.77 11.00 -8.19
C ILE A 14 -17.29 10.50 -6.85
N LYS A 15 -18.60 10.30 -6.75
CA LYS A 15 -19.23 9.75 -5.54
C LYS A 15 -19.31 8.23 -5.65
N LYS A 16 -18.74 7.51 -4.67
CA LYS A 16 -18.84 6.05 -4.58
C LYS A 16 -19.07 5.65 -3.12
N ALA A 17 -20.14 4.88 -2.89
CA ALA A 17 -20.64 4.58 -1.55
C ALA A 17 -20.87 5.88 -0.74
N LYS A 18 -20.23 6.03 0.41
CA LYS A 18 -20.26 7.24 1.25
C LYS A 18 -19.08 8.19 1.02
N TYR A 19 -18.20 7.87 0.06
CA TYR A 19 -16.96 8.61 -0.19
C TYR A 19 -17.09 9.48 -1.43
N SER A 20 -16.42 10.63 -1.40
CA SER A 20 -16.26 11.52 -2.56
C SER A 20 -14.79 11.55 -2.94
N PHE A 21 -14.50 11.25 -4.20
CA PHE A 21 -13.15 11.19 -4.75
C PHE A 21 -12.95 12.31 -5.75
N LEU A 22 -11.72 12.82 -5.81
CA LEU A 22 -11.30 13.67 -6.92
C LEU A 22 -11.13 12.82 -8.18
N SER A 23 -11.65 13.30 -9.30
CA SER A 23 -11.46 12.67 -10.61
C SER A 23 -10.03 12.80 -11.14
N SER A 24 -9.27 13.78 -10.64
CA SER A 24 -7.88 14.02 -11.01
C SER A 24 -7.12 14.66 -9.85
N ALA A 25 -5.80 14.46 -9.83
CA ALA A 25 -4.88 15.10 -8.91
C ALA A 25 -3.65 15.57 -9.69
N VAL A 26 -3.13 16.76 -9.36
CA VAL A 26 -1.93 17.30 -9.98
C VAL A 26 -0.85 17.46 -8.93
N ILE A 27 0.34 16.95 -9.22
CA ILE A 27 1.49 16.96 -8.31
C ILE A 27 2.48 18.00 -8.81
N TYR A 28 2.54 19.14 -8.11
CA TYR A 28 3.47 20.23 -8.42
C TYR A 28 4.73 20.17 -7.54
N GLY A 29 5.83 20.72 -8.03
CA GLY A 29 7.07 20.84 -7.28
C GLY A 29 8.25 21.21 -8.19
N ALA A 30 9.31 21.75 -7.62
CA ALA A 30 10.52 22.13 -8.33
C ALA A 30 11.19 20.92 -9.04
N ASN A 31 12.14 21.18 -9.94
CA ASN A 31 13.00 20.11 -10.46
C ASN A 31 13.71 19.42 -9.28
N ALA A 32 13.88 18.10 -9.36
CA ALA A 32 14.41 17.26 -8.29
C ALA A 32 13.59 17.22 -6.97
N SER A 33 12.36 17.77 -6.92
CA SER A 33 11.52 17.74 -5.72
C SER A 33 10.89 16.36 -5.39
N GLY A 34 11.30 15.28 -6.06
CA GLY A 34 10.80 13.93 -5.78
C GLY A 34 9.50 13.50 -6.49
N LYS A 35 8.92 14.31 -7.40
CA LYS A 35 7.68 13.94 -8.13
C LYS A 35 7.78 12.59 -8.85
N SER A 36 8.85 12.38 -9.62
CA SER A 36 9.10 11.10 -10.28
C SER A 36 9.39 9.99 -9.28
N ASN A 37 9.98 10.30 -8.13
CA ASN A 37 10.24 9.33 -7.07
C ASN A 37 8.93 8.81 -6.45
N LEU A 38 7.96 9.69 -6.23
CA LEU A 38 6.63 9.31 -5.76
C LEU A 38 5.96 8.32 -6.73
N LEU A 39 5.99 8.60 -8.04
CA LEU A 39 5.44 7.69 -9.04
C LEU A 39 6.21 6.35 -9.11
N ARG A 40 7.54 6.39 -8.95
CA ARG A 40 8.36 5.18 -8.85
C ARG A 40 7.99 4.36 -7.62
N GLY A 41 7.85 4.97 -6.45
CA GLY A 41 7.43 4.29 -5.22
C GLY A 41 6.08 3.59 -5.36
N VAL A 42 5.08 4.25 -5.96
CA VAL A 42 3.78 3.62 -6.26
C VAL A 42 3.94 2.44 -7.21
N ASN A 43 4.78 2.57 -8.24
CA ASN A 43 5.05 1.48 -9.17
C ASN A 43 5.79 0.31 -8.49
N THR A 44 6.78 0.60 -7.63
CA THR A 44 7.51 -0.40 -6.85
C THR A 44 6.57 -1.16 -5.92
N MET A 45 5.71 -0.46 -5.17
CA MET A 45 4.67 -1.10 -4.35
C MET A 45 3.81 -2.05 -5.18
N LYS A 46 3.28 -1.57 -6.32
CA LYS A 46 2.45 -2.40 -7.22
C LYS A 46 3.22 -3.63 -7.70
N ARG A 47 4.49 -3.49 -8.09
CA ARG A 47 5.33 -4.60 -8.55
C ARG A 47 5.56 -5.61 -7.42
N ILE A 48 5.89 -5.16 -6.21
CA ILE A 48 6.07 -6.05 -5.05
C ILE A 48 4.78 -6.84 -4.81
N VAL A 49 3.62 -6.18 -4.79
CA VAL A 49 2.33 -6.85 -4.50
C VAL A 49 1.92 -7.82 -5.62
N VAL A 50 2.08 -7.45 -6.88
CA VAL A 50 1.58 -8.24 -8.02
C VAL A 50 2.59 -9.30 -8.49
N GLU A 51 3.88 -8.98 -8.55
CA GLU A 51 4.91 -9.88 -9.12
C GLU A 51 5.40 -10.92 -8.10
N ASN A 52 5.36 -10.66 -6.79
CA ASN A 52 5.79 -11.64 -5.78
C ASN A 52 4.77 -12.76 -5.53
N PHE A 53 3.55 -12.66 -6.04
CA PHE A 53 2.55 -13.73 -5.95
C PHE A 53 2.93 -14.96 -6.78
N ASP A 54 3.64 -14.77 -7.91
CA ASP A 54 3.82 -15.80 -8.94
C ASP A 54 5.19 -16.52 -8.89
N LYS A 55 6.19 -15.94 -8.21
CA LYS A 55 7.57 -16.45 -8.25
C LYS A 55 7.99 -17.03 -6.91
N ARG A 56 7.81 -18.35 -6.76
CA ARG A 56 8.41 -19.20 -5.70
C ARG A 56 9.95 -19.37 -5.83
N SER A 57 10.60 -18.68 -6.77
CA SER A 57 12.02 -18.86 -7.08
C SER A 57 12.75 -17.52 -7.20
N VAL A 58 13.62 -17.23 -6.22
CA VAL A 58 14.87 -16.45 -6.34
C VAL A 58 14.81 -15.20 -7.24
N SER A 59 13.84 -14.31 -7.05
CA SER A 59 13.98 -12.92 -7.49
C SER A 59 13.92 -12.02 -6.27
N GLU A 60 14.99 -11.26 -6.06
CA GLU A 60 15.12 -10.21 -5.04
C GLU A 60 13.88 -9.32 -5.02
N ILE A 61 13.48 -8.84 -3.84
CA ILE A 61 12.40 -7.85 -3.72
C ILE A 61 12.88 -6.60 -4.48
N PRO A 62 12.07 -6.03 -5.39
CA PRO A 62 12.39 -4.75 -6.01
C PRO A 62 12.57 -3.67 -4.94
N TYR A 63 13.80 -3.40 -4.54
CA TYR A 63 14.16 -2.49 -3.46
C TYR A 63 14.73 -1.20 -4.06
N ASP A 64 14.05 -0.08 -3.82
CA ASP A 64 14.49 1.27 -4.20
C ASP A 64 14.54 2.13 -2.94
N PRO A 65 15.62 1.99 -2.13
CA PRO A 65 15.74 2.72 -0.87
C PRO A 65 15.80 4.22 -1.11
N PHE A 66 15.35 4.99 -0.13
CA PHE A 66 15.51 6.44 -0.14
C PHE A 66 16.98 6.82 0.15
N LEU A 67 17.83 6.73 -0.87
CA LEU A 67 19.28 6.96 -0.78
C LEU A 67 19.68 8.40 -0.37
N LEU A 68 18.75 9.34 -0.37
CA LEU A 68 18.99 10.73 0.03
C LEU A 68 19.04 10.91 1.57
N ASN A 69 18.72 9.87 2.34
CA ASN A 69 18.86 9.88 3.78
C ASN A 69 19.88 8.81 4.22
N THR A 70 21.08 9.26 4.56
CA THR A 70 22.19 8.39 4.99
C THR A 70 21.95 7.69 6.33
N ARG A 71 20.93 8.13 7.11
CA ARG A 71 20.57 7.48 8.38
C ARG A 71 19.65 6.28 8.18
N THR A 72 18.89 6.24 7.10
CA THR A 72 17.87 5.23 6.82
C THR A 72 18.25 4.32 5.67
N SER A 73 19.53 4.31 5.26
CA SER A 73 20.02 3.50 4.14
C SER A 73 19.84 1.99 4.34
N ASN A 74 19.74 1.57 5.61
CA ASN A 74 19.57 0.19 6.03
C ASN A 74 18.19 -0.05 6.67
N GLU A 75 17.30 0.94 6.65
CA GLU A 75 15.95 0.78 7.19
C GLU A 75 15.01 0.20 6.12
N PRO A 76 14.02 -0.62 6.52
CA PRO A 76 12.97 -1.08 5.61
C PRO A 76 12.23 0.10 4.98
N THR A 77 11.83 -0.06 3.71
CA THR A 77 10.95 0.90 3.05
C THR A 77 9.51 0.58 3.38
N PHE A 78 8.79 1.60 3.88
CA PHE A 78 7.38 1.53 4.19
C PHE A 78 6.52 1.89 2.96
N TYR A 79 5.55 1.04 2.65
CA TYR A 79 4.53 1.31 1.64
C TYR A 79 3.14 1.12 2.24
N GLU A 80 2.23 2.06 1.99
CA GLU A 80 0.82 1.93 2.36
C GLU A 80 -0.10 2.55 1.31
N VAL A 81 -1.20 1.86 1.03
CA VAL A 81 -2.28 2.34 0.16
C VAL A 81 -3.63 2.16 0.84
N VAL A 82 -4.46 3.19 0.74
CA VAL A 82 -5.86 3.15 1.14
C VAL A 82 -6.72 3.19 -0.11
N PHE A 83 -7.58 2.20 -0.30
CA PHE A 83 -8.41 2.08 -1.49
C PHE A 83 -9.82 1.58 -1.16
N LEU A 84 -10.75 1.79 -2.10
CA LEU A 84 -12.15 1.42 -1.94
C LEU A 84 -12.51 0.32 -2.96
N VAL A 85 -12.85 -0.86 -2.44
CA VAL A 85 -13.47 -1.94 -3.24
C VAL A 85 -14.94 -2.00 -2.87
N GLU A 86 -15.80 -1.85 -3.87
CA GLU A 86 -17.25 -1.68 -3.70
C GLU A 86 -17.61 -0.57 -2.68
N LYS A 87 -17.92 -0.95 -1.44
CA LYS A 87 -18.29 -0.07 -0.32
C LYS A 87 -17.34 -0.17 0.87
N ILE A 88 -16.31 -1.02 0.80
CA ILE A 88 -15.40 -1.33 1.90
C ILE A 88 -14.06 -0.64 1.64
N LYS A 89 -13.62 0.19 2.60
CA LYS A 89 -12.32 0.86 2.55
C LYS A 89 -11.27 -0.10 3.11
N TYR A 90 -10.24 -0.37 2.33
CA TYR A 90 -9.11 -1.19 2.73
C TYR A 90 -7.88 -0.32 2.95
N ARG A 91 -7.07 -0.70 3.92
CA ARG A 91 -5.74 -0.15 4.15
C ARG A 91 -4.77 -1.30 4.16
N TYR A 92 -3.90 -1.33 3.16
CA TYR A 92 -2.90 -2.37 2.96
C TYR A 92 -1.52 -1.73 2.96
N GLY A 93 -0.58 -2.35 3.65
CA GLY A 93 0.79 -1.87 3.68
C GLY A 93 1.76 -2.93 4.15
N PHE A 94 3.04 -2.64 3.96
CA PHE A 94 4.14 -3.49 4.38
C PHE A 94 5.43 -2.67 4.53
N GLU A 95 6.35 -3.23 5.31
CA GLU A 95 7.74 -2.77 5.43
C GLU A 95 8.65 -3.85 4.88
N ALA A 96 9.49 -3.49 3.90
CA ALA A 96 10.39 -4.44 3.26
C ALA A 96 11.76 -3.85 2.99
N ASP A 97 12.78 -4.70 3.06
CA ASP A 97 14.10 -4.42 2.50
C ASP A 97 14.37 -5.32 1.28
N ILE A 98 15.63 -5.38 0.83
CA ILE A 98 16.03 -6.23 -0.30
C ILE A 98 15.88 -7.73 -0.02
N ASN A 99 15.93 -8.12 1.24
CA ASN A 99 15.96 -9.52 1.69
C ASN A 99 14.56 -10.01 2.04
N SER A 100 13.78 -9.24 2.81
CA SER A 100 12.54 -9.75 3.39
C SER A 100 11.48 -8.67 3.69
N ILE A 101 10.26 -9.15 3.97
CA ILE A 101 9.16 -8.35 4.50
C ILE A 101 9.19 -8.45 6.03
N HIS A 102 9.36 -7.31 6.70
CA HIS A 102 9.41 -7.21 8.15
C HIS A 102 8.03 -7.15 8.78
N SER A 103 7.09 -6.49 8.11
CA SER A 103 5.72 -6.39 8.56
C SER A 103 4.79 -6.21 7.37
N GLU A 104 3.61 -6.80 7.41
CA GLU A 104 2.58 -6.66 6.36
C GLU A 104 1.19 -6.75 6.98
N TRP A 105 0.26 -5.93 6.50
CA TRP A 105 -1.08 -5.86 7.07
C TRP A 105 -2.15 -5.56 6.04
N LEU A 106 -3.35 -6.05 6.34
CA LEU A 106 -4.57 -5.63 5.66
C LEU A 106 -5.64 -5.32 6.69
N PHE A 107 -6.19 -4.11 6.61
CA PHE A 107 -7.34 -3.68 7.39
C PHE A 107 -8.54 -3.40 6.48
N ALA A 108 -9.74 -3.60 7.01
CA ALA A 108 -10.99 -3.26 6.36
C ALA A 108 -11.85 -2.35 7.25
N THR A 109 -12.48 -1.37 6.63
CA THR A 109 -13.47 -0.47 7.24
C THR A 109 -14.76 -0.50 6.42
N GLU A 110 -15.70 -1.36 6.82
CA GLU A 110 -17.04 -1.42 6.22
C GLU A 110 -17.92 -0.25 6.69
N LYS A 111 -17.93 -0.01 8.01
CA LYS A 111 -18.76 1.02 8.66
C LYS A 111 -17.87 2.11 9.24
N LYS A 112 -17.77 2.20 10.57
CA LYS A 112 -16.97 3.22 11.26
C LYS A 112 -15.68 2.68 11.84
N THR A 113 -15.66 1.39 12.17
CA THR A 113 -14.53 0.73 12.81
C THR A 113 -13.65 0.06 11.76
N GLU A 114 -12.36 0.35 11.81
CA GLU A 114 -11.34 -0.37 11.09
C GLU A 114 -11.01 -1.67 11.84
N LYS A 115 -10.96 -2.79 11.13
CA LYS A 115 -10.64 -4.10 11.70
C LYS A 115 -9.49 -4.74 10.90
N PRO A 116 -8.55 -5.41 11.56
CA PRO A 116 -7.57 -6.21 10.85
C PRO A 116 -8.28 -7.37 10.12
N LEU A 117 -7.75 -7.73 8.96
CA LEU A 117 -8.09 -8.93 8.20
C LEU A 117 -6.96 -9.95 8.29
N PHE A 118 -5.72 -9.49 8.14
CA PHE A 118 -4.54 -10.27 8.52
C PHE A 118 -3.39 -9.35 8.96
N LEU A 119 -2.47 -9.94 9.71
CA LEU A 119 -1.19 -9.36 10.09
C LEU A 119 -0.09 -10.38 9.81
N ARG A 120 1.06 -9.92 9.34
CA ARG A 120 2.23 -10.75 9.08
C ARG A 120 3.46 -10.09 9.67
N VAL A 121 4.25 -10.92 10.34
CA VAL A 121 5.55 -10.60 10.96
C VAL A 121 6.53 -11.74 10.63
N PRO A 122 7.84 -11.63 10.95
CA PRO A 122 8.81 -12.69 10.66
C PRO A 122 8.42 -14.05 11.26
N GLU A 123 7.72 -14.04 12.39
CA GLU A 123 7.30 -15.25 13.11
C GLU A 123 6.09 -15.96 12.48
N GLY A 124 5.36 -15.30 11.56
CA GLY A 124 4.23 -15.91 10.86
C GLY A 124 3.11 -14.94 10.47
N ILE A 125 1.99 -15.52 10.07
CA ILE A 125 0.80 -14.81 9.58
C ILE A 125 -0.38 -15.12 10.48
N GLU A 126 -1.01 -14.07 11.00
CA GLU A 126 -2.26 -14.14 11.74
C GLU A 126 -3.42 -13.72 10.83
N VAL A 127 -4.28 -14.67 10.45
CA VAL A 127 -5.52 -14.41 9.71
C VAL A 127 -6.69 -14.28 10.67
N MET A 128 -7.41 -13.16 10.58
CA MET A 128 -8.52 -12.86 11.48
C MET A 128 -9.77 -13.66 11.10
N ARG A 129 -10.57 -14.07 12.09
CA ARG A 129 -11.79 -14.89 11.86
C ARG A 129 -12.83 -14.24 10.94
N ASN A 130 -12.83 -12.91 10.84
CA ASN A 130 -13.70 -12.13 9.96
C ASN A 130 -13.16 -12.01 8.52
N PHE A 131 -12.13 -12.77 8.17
CA PHE A 131 -11.55 -12.83 6.82
C PHE A 131 -11.45 -14.28 6.32
N PRO A 132 -12.59 -14.96 6.04
CA PRO A 132 -12.60 -16.36 5.66
C PRO A 132 -11.87 -16.63 4.34
N GLU A 133 -11.77 -15.65 3.44
CA GLU A 133 -11.04 -15.76 2.17
C GLU A 133 -9.53 -15.90 2.37
N GLY A 134 -8.99 -15.42 3.50
CA GLY A 134 -7.57 -15.53 3.85
C GLY A 134 -7.20 -16.87 4.48
N LYS A 135 -8.19 -17.67 4.89
CA LYS A 135 -7.97 -18.93 5.58
C LYS A 135 -7.29 -19.95 4.66
N ASP A 136 -6.29 -20.65 5.19
CA ASP A 136 -5.51 -21.68 4.49
C ASP A 136 -4.69 -21.10 3.30
N LEU A 137 -4.52 -19.77 3.25
CA LEU A 137 -3.63 -19.08 2.30
C LEU A 137 -2.29 -18.70 2.93
N GLU A 138 -2.12 -18.92 4.24
CA GLU A 138 -0.89 -18.66 4.98
C GLU A 138 0.29 -19.37 4.32
N GLU A 139 0.11 -20.66 3.98
CA GLU A 139 1.11 -21.51 3.30
C GLU A 139 1.40 -21.11 1.85
N LYS A 140 0.57 -20.25 1.23
CA LYS A 140 0.83 -19.72 -0.11
C LYS A 140 1.72 -18.49 -0.08
N THR A 141 1.99 -17.96 1.09
CA THR A 141 2.88 -16.82 1.29
C THR A 141 4.32 -17.32 1.39
N ARG A 142 5.27 -16.55 0.85
CA ARG A 142 6.70 -16.90 0.95
C ARG A 142 7.16 -16.80 2.40
N ASP A 143 8.08 -17.67 2.81
CA ASP A 143 8.81 -17.47 4.06
C ASP A 143 9.60 -16.15 4.00
N ASN A 144 9.72 -15.49 5.16
CA ASN A 144 10.49 -14.25 5.32
C ASN A 144 11.99 -14.50 5.36
#